data_AF-A0A354IDV3-F1
#
_entry.id   AF-A0A354IDV3-F1
#
_cell.length_a   1.000
_cell.length_b   1.000
_cell.length_c   1.000
_cell.angle_alpha   90.00
_cell.angle_beta   90.00
_cell.angle_gamma   90.00
#
_symmetry.space_group_name_H-M   'P 1'
#
loop_
_entity.id
_entity.type
_entity.pdbx_description
1 polymer ?
#
loop_
_entity_poly.entity_id
_entity_poly.type
_entity_poly.pdbx_seq_one_letter_code
_entity_poly.pdbx_strand_id
1 'polypeptide(L)'
;MHALGLRAPERLVTSFDRPNLHYAVRRVYDREAQLIRFVQQQDGACGIVYCLTRRKTEEIARCLCDHGISAVAYHAGMDARLRRSAQQRFISGKTPVIAATSAFGMGIDKPDVRFVVHYGMPRDMESYYQEAG
;
A
#
# COMPACT_ATOMS: atom_id res chain seq x y z
N MET A 1 -27.07 -1.90 -8.28
CA MET A 1 -28.17 -2.47 -9.08
C MET A 1 -29.07 -1.40 -9.68
N HIS A 2 -29.52 -0.38 -8.91
CA HIS A 2 -30.35 0.70 -9.43
C HIS A 2 -29.65 1.63 -10.43
N ALA A 3 -28.41 2.07 -10.17
CA ALA A 3 -27.70 3.00 -11.05
C ALA A 3 -27.41 2.45 -12.46
N LEU A 4 -27.28 1.13 -12.60
CA LEU A 4 -27.05 0.44 -13.87
C LEU A 4 -28.34 -0.13 -14.48
N GLY A 5 -29.50 0.06 -13.84
CA GLY A 5 -30.79 -0.42 -14.34
C GLY A 5 -30.90 -1.94 -14.50
N LEU A 6 -30.09 -2.73 -13.78
CA LEU A 6 -30.10 -4.19 -13.90
C LEU A 6 -31.45 -4.76 -13.46
N ARG A 7 -32.09 -5.53 -14.34
CA ARG A 7 -33.38 -6.20 -14.07
C ARG A 7 -33.12 -7.66 -13.75
N ALA A 8 -33.51 -8.11 -12.55
CA ALA A 8 -33.33 -9.47 -12.06
C ALA A 8 -31.94 -10.08 -12.37
N PRO A 9 -30.83 -9.41 -12.01
CA PRO A 9 -29.51 -9.94 -12.31
C PRO A 9 -29.23 -11.17 -11.46
N GLU A 10 -28.56 -12.15 -12.07
CA GLU A 10 -27.89 -13.20 -11.31
C GLU A 10 -26.80 -12.56 -10.45
N ARG A 11 -26.74 -12.94 -9.17
CA ARG A 11 -25.75 -12.42 -8.22
C ARG A 11 -24.88 -13.56 -7.73
N LEU A 12 -23.65 -13.59 -8.19
CA LEU A 12 -22.60 -14.45 -7.67
C LEU A 12 -21.70 -13.62 -6.75
N VAL A 13 -21.60 -14.02 -5.48
CA VAL A 13 -20.65 -13.45 -4.51
C VAL A 13 -19.79 -14.60 -4.02
N THR A 14 -18.48 -14.51 -4.26
CA THR A 14 -17.50 -15.48 -3.78
C THR A 14 -17.02 -15.12 -2.37
N SER A 15 -16.26 -16.02 -1.76
CA SER A 15 -15.63 -15.76 -0.45
C SER A 15 -14.69 -14.54 -0.52
N PHE A 16 -14.66 -13.80 0.58
CA PHE A 16 -13.69 -12.73 0.85
C PHE A 16 -12.45 -13.26 1.59
N ASP A 17 -12.40 -14.55 1.91
CA ASP A 17 -11.29 -15.10 2.66
C ASP A 17 -10.01 -15.17 1.82
N ARG A 18 -8.90 -14.79 2.45
CA ARG A 18 -7.55 -14.81 1.88
C ARG A 18 -6.66 -15.53 2.90
N PRO A 19 -6.65 -16.87 2.91
CA PRO A 19 -6.02 -17.65 3.98
C PRO A 19 -4.50 -17.46 4.07
N ASN A 20 -3.89 -16.89 3.03
CA ASN A 20 -2.47 -16.53 2.99
C ASN A 20 -2.17 -15.14 3.59
N LEU A 21 -3.17 -14.37 4.02
CA LEU A 21 -3.00 -13.07 4.64
C LEU A 21 -3.14 -13.16 6.16
N HIS A 22 -2.17 -12.58 6.86
CA HIS A 22 -2.20 -12.42 8.31
C HIS A 22 -2.47 -10.96 8.68
N TYR A 23 -3.61 -10.70 9.33
CA TYR A 23 -4.00 -9.36 9.76
C TYR A 23 -3.52 -9.07 11.19
N ALA A 24 -2.87 -7.92 11.39
CA ALA A 24 -2.37 -7.51 12.69
C ALA A 24 -2.61 -6.02 12.96
N VAL A 25 -2.87 -5.67 14.21
CA VAL A 25 -2.98 -4.28 14.68
C VAL A 25 -1.99 -4.05 15.81
N ARG A 26 -1.27 -2.93 15.77
CA ARG A 26 -0.31 -2.55 16.80
C ARG A 26 -0.69 -1.21 17.41
N ARG A 27 -0.58 -1.09 18.74
CA ARG A 27 -0.67 0.22 19.42
C ARG A 27 0.50 1.09 18.99
N VAL A 28 0.22 2.36 18.73
CA VAL A 28 1.19 3.30 18.20
C VAL A 28 1.56 4.32 19.28
N TYR A 29 2.85 4.43 19.60
CA TYR A 29 3.40 5.45 20.49
C TYR A 29 4.34 6.36 19.70
N ASP A 30 5.31 5.74 19.02
CA ASP A 30 6.19 6.40 18.04
C ASP A 30 6.03 5.68 16.69
N ARG A 31 5.15 6.24 15.86
CA ARG A 31 4.71 5.60 14.62
C ARG A 31 5.86 5.42 13.63
N GLU A 32 6.72 6.42 13.52
CA GLU A 32 7.81 6.42 12.57
C GLU A 32 8.87 5.39 12.97
N ALA A 33 9.31 5.43 14.24
CA ALA A 33 10.27 4.46 14.73
C ALA A 33 9.73 3.02 14.71
N GLN A 34 8.42 2.83 14.95
CA GLN A 34 7.77 1.52 14.84
C GLN A 34 7.72 1.03 13.39
N LEU A 35 7.44 1.92 12.42
CA LEU A 35 7.46 1.58 10.99
C LEU A 35 8.87 1.14 10.56
N ILE A 36 9.89 1.95 10.86
CA ILE A 36 11.28 1.66 10.48
C ILE A 36 11.69 0.28 11.00
N ARG A 37 11.49 0.02 12.30
CA ARG A 37 11.80 -1.29 12.91
C ARG A 37 11.05 -2.43 12.25
N PHE A 38 9.77 -2.24 11.95
CA PHE A 38 8.97 -3.27 11.28
C PHE A 38 9.52 -3.58 9.87
N VAL A 39 9.82 -2.56 9.07
CA VAL A 39 10.31 -2.72 7.70
C VAL A 39 11.71 -3.32 7.68
N GLN A 40 12.59 -2.95 8.62
CA GLN A 40 13.92 -3.57 8.77
C GLN A 40 13.81 -5.08 9.04
N GLN A 41 12.83 -5.51 9.84
CA GLN A 41 12.56 -6.93 10.12
C GLN A 41 12.02 -7.72 8.93
N GLN A 42 11.66 -7.06 7.82
CA GLN A 42 11.19 -7.73 6.61
C GLN A 42 12.34 -8.14 5.69
N ASP A 43 13.60 -7.88 6.08
CA ASP A 43 14.82 -8.31 5.38
C ASP A 43 14.82 -8.01 3.87
N GLY A 44 14.37 -6.80 3.51
CA GLY A 44 14.33 -6.33 2.12
C GLY A 44 13.16 -6.86 1.28
N ALA A 45 12.21 -7.56 1.90
CA ALA A 45 11.00 -7.99 1.22
C ALA A 45 10.19 -6.81 0.65
N CYS A 46 9.46 -7.08 -0.43
CA CYS A 46 8.65 -6.05 -1.07
C CYS A 46 7.41 -5.72 -0.23
N GLY A 47 7.10 -4.43 -0.08
CA GLY A 47 5.93 -4.01 0.68
C GLY A 47 5.43 -2.61 0.40
N ILE A 48 4.17 -2.40 0.79
CA ILE A 48 3.43 -1.15 0.56
C ILE A 48 3.19 -0.47 1.90
N VAL A 49 3.41 0.84 1.97
CA VAL A 49 3.08 1.68 3.13
C VAL A 49 2.03 2.70 2.72
N TYR A 50 0.76 2.44 3.06
CA TYR A 50 -0.33 3.36 2.78
C TYR A 50 -0.35 4.53 3.76
N CYS A 51 -0.33 5.75 3.22
CA CYS A 51 -0.35 7.01 3.93
C CYS A 51 -1.59 7.83 3.54
N LEU A 52 -2.10 8.63 4.47
CA LEU A 52 -3.31 9.44 4.24
C LEU A 52 -3.09 10.65 3.34
N THR A 53 -1.86 11.19 3.30
CA THR A 53 -1.57 12.44 2.59
C THR A 53 -0.36 12.28 1.68
N ARG A 54 -0.35 13.08 0.61
CA ARG A 54 0.77 13.18 -0.35
C ARG A 54 2.08 13.51 0.38
N ARG A 55 2.05 14.54 1.22
CA ARG A 55 3.20 14.96 2.02
C ARG A 55 3.75 13.80 2.87
N LYS A 56 2.88 13.02 3.50
CA LYS A 56 3.31 11.89 4.33
C LYS A 56 3.96 10.78 3.51
N THR A 57 3.52 10.52 2.28
CA THR A 57 4.21 9.54 1.41
C THR A 57 5.65 9.93 1.14
N GLU A 58 5.92 11.21 0.87
CA GLU A 58 7.27 11.73 0.63
C GLU A 58 8.13 11.69 1.90
N GLU A 59 7.58 12.14 3.03
CA GLU A 59 8.25 12.10 4.35
C GLU A 59 8.65 10.66 4.72
N ILE A 60 7.74 9.69 4.57
CA ILE A 60 8.01 8.30 4.92
C ILE A 60 9.02 7.65 3.97
N ALA A 61 8.90 7.88 2.66
CA ALA A 61 9.88 7.36 1.71
C ALA A 61 11.29 7.90 2.01
N ARG A 62 11.42 9.20 2.32
CA ARG A 62 12.70 9.81 2.71
C ARG A 62 13.21 9.21 4.02
N CYS A 63 12.39 9.14 5.05
CA CYS A 63 12.77 8.59 6.35
C CYS A 63 13.27 7.14 6.25
N LEU A 64 12.60 6.29 5.46
CA LEU A 64 13.07 4.93 5.20
C LEU A 64 14.44 4.92 4.50
N CYS A 65 14.63 5.76 3.48
CA CYS A 65 15.91 5.90 2.78
C CYS A 65 17.04 6.38 3.71
N ASP A 66 16.77 7.35 4.60
CA ASP A 66 17.73 7.85 5.59
C ASP A 66 18.18 6.76 6.58
N HIS A 67 17.37 5.70 6.74
CA HIS A 67 17.66 4.52 7.55
C HIS A 67 18.14 3.30 6.73
N GLY A 68 18.61 3.54 5.49
CA GLY A 68 19.20 2.51 4.62
C GLY A 68 18.19 1.59 3.93
N ILE A 69 16.89 1.92 3.97
CA ILE A 69 15.84 1.13 3.32
C ILE A 69 15.48 1.77 1.99
N SER A 70 15.67 1.05 0.88
CA SER A 70 15.31 1.55 -0.45
C SER A 70 13.78 1.69 -0.57
N ALA A 71 13.31 2.94 -0.56
CA ALA A 71 11.90 3.29 -0.64
C ALA A 71 11.63 4.36 -1.72
N VAL A 72 10.38 4.43 -2.18
CA VAL A 72 9.92 5.48 -3.12
C VAL A 72 8.52 5.96 -2.77
N ALA A 73 8.24 7.24 -2.97
CA ALA A 73 6.89 7.79 -2.80
C ALA A 73 6.04 7.60 -4.06
N TYR A 74 4.73 7.44 -3.88
CA TYR A 74 3.75 7.43 -4.97
C TYR A 74 2.45 8.14 -4.57
N HIS A 75 2.06 9.17 -5.31
CA HIS A 75 0.76 9.80 -5.14
C HIS A 75 0.31 10.54 -6.41
N ALA A 76 -0.98 10.86 -6.48
CA ALA A 76 -1.59 11.53 -7.64
C ALA A 76 -1.09 12.97 -7.90
N GLY A 77 -0.34 13.55 -6.96
CA GLY A 77 0.26 14.90 -7.11
C GLY A 77 1.64 14.91 -7.76
N MET A 78 2.26 13.75 -7.98
CA MET A 78 3.58 13.66 -8.62
C MET A 78 3.47 13.92 -10.13
N ASP A 79 4.57 14.41 -10.71
CA ASP A 79 4.72 14.42 -12.17
C ASP A 79 4.50 13.02 -12.76
N ALA A 80 3.84 12.95 -13.92
CA ALA A 80 3.43 11.69 -14.53
C ALA A 80 4.63 10.80 -14.92
N ARG A 81 5.80 11.39 -15.26
CA ARG A 81 7.03 10.62 -15.54
C ARG A 81 7.61 10.07 -14.24
N LEU A 82 7.69 10.89 -13.19
CA LEU A 82 8.18 10.46 -11.89
C LEU A 82 7.30 9.36 -11.28
N ARG A 83 5.98 9.51 -11.36
CA ARG A 83 5.01 8.52 -10.89
C ARG A 83 5.16 7.17 -11.59
N ARG A 84 5.32 7.17 -12.92
CA ARG A 84 5.59 5.95 -13.70
C ARG A 84 6.92 5.31 -13.32
N SER A 85 7.97 6.11 -13.16
CA SER A 85 9.29 5.62 -12.75
C SER A 85 9.25 4.98 -11.35
N ALA A 86 8.57 5.61 -10.39
CA ALA A 86 8.39 5.06 -9.03
C ALA A 86 7.68 3.70 -9.06
N GLN A 87 6.56 3.61 -9.79
CA GLN A 87 5.82 2.36 -9.97
C GLN A 87 6.69 1.28 -10.63
N GLN A 88 7.43 1.61 -11.69
CA GLN A 88 8.32 0.65 -12.37
C GLN A 88 9.46 0.17 -11.46
N ARG A 89 10.05 1.05 -10.66
CA ARG A 89 11.09 0.68 -9.68
C ARG A 89 10.57 -0.29 -8.63
N PHE A 90 9.35 -0.08 -8.15
CA PHE A 90 8.72 -0.99 -7.20
C PHE A 90 8.36 -2.34 -7.84
N ILE A 91 7.71 -2.32 -9.00
CA ILE A 91 7.32 -3.56 -9.73
C ILE A 91 8.55 -4.41 -10.05
N SER A 92 9.63 -3.79 -10.56
CA SER A 92 10.88 -4.49 -10.89
C SER A 92 11.71 -4.94 -9.68
N GLY A 93 11.32 -4.58 -8.45
CA GLY A 93 12.06 -4.91 -7.22
C GLY A 93 13.32 -4.06 -6.98
N LYS A 94 13.64 -3.10 -7.85
CA LYS A 94 14.74 -2.13 -7.62
C LYS A 94 14.53 -1.31 -6.34
N THR A 95 13.28 -1.11 -5.97
CA THR A 95 12.87 -0.49 -4.71
C THR A 95 11.89 -1.40 -4.00
N PRO A 96 12.26 -2.07 -2.91
CA PRO A 96 11.40 -3.00 -2.21
C PRO A 96 10.20 -2.32 -1.54
N VAL A 97 10.31 -1.05 -1.14
CA VAL A 97 9.23 -0.38 -0.40
C VAL A 97 8.63 0.78 -1.19
N ILE A 98 7.31 0.86 -1.25
CA ILE A 98 6.60 2.01 -1.81
C ILE A 98 5.69 2.63 -0.76
N ALA A 99 5.89 3.92 -0.48
CA ALA A 99 5.00 4.70 0.37
C ALA A 99 3.98 5.42 -0.52
N ALA A 100 2.70 5.14 -0.34
CA ALA A 100 1.68 5.59 -1.28
C ALA A 100 0.39 6.04 -0.65
N THR A 101 -0.39 6.87 -1.34
CA THR A 101 -1.81 7.07 -1.01
C THR A 101 -2.66 6.00 -1.69
N SER A 102 -3.96 5.97 -1.42
CA SER A 102 -4.94 5.08 -2.08
C SER A 102 -4.99 5.19 -3.62
N ALA A 103 -4.26 6.16 -4.20
CA ALA A 103 -4.04 6.25 -5.64
C ALA A 103 -3.17 5.09 -6.19
N PHE A 104 -2.51 4.32 -5.32
CA PHE A 104 -1.66 3.18 -5.66
C PHE A 104 -2.39 1.86 -5.42
N GLY A 105 -3.37 1.51 -6.25
CA GLY A 105 -4.14 0.27 -6.07
C GLY A 105 -4.74 -0.28 -7.35
N MET A 106 -5.20 0.58 -8.27
CA MET A 106 -5.73 0.12 -9.55
C MET A 106 -4.60 -0.30 -10.50
N GLY A 107 -4.50 -1.60 -10.79
CA GLY A 107 -3.65 -2.14 -11.86
C GLY A 107 -2.19 -2.44 -11.48
N ILE A 108 -1.89 -2.61 -10.19
CA ILE A 108 -0.60 -3.16 -9.74
C ILE A 108 -0.74 -4.68 -9.66
N ASP A 109 0.08 -5.38 -10.43
CA ASP A 109 0.23 -6.83 -10.36
C ASP A 109 1.68 -7.15 -9.96
N LYS A 110 1.89 -7.32 -8.66
CA LYS A 110 3.19 -7.70 -8.08
C LYS A 110 2.96 -8.86 -7.11
N PRO A 111 3.16 -10.12 -7.55
CA PRO A 111 2.81 -11.30 -6.75
C PRO A 111 3.69 -11.48 -5.50
N ASP A 112 4.84 -10.80 -5.44
CA ASP A 112 5.82 -10.92 -4.38
C ASP A 112 5.72 -9.85 -3.26
N VAL A 113 4.59 -9.14 -3.14
CA VAL A 113 4.33 -8.23 -1.99
C VAL A 113 4.12 -9.03 -0.71
N ARG A 114 4.99 -8.82 0.29
CA ARG A 114 5.03 -9.57 1.56
C ARG A 114 4.40 -8.85 2.73
N PHE A 115 4.25 -7.54 2.64
CA PHE A 115 3.55 -6.78 3.68
C PHE A 115 2.84 -5.55 3.11
N VAL A 116 1.75 -5.20 3.78
CA VAL A 116 1.03 -3.93 3.61
C VAL A 116 0.91 -3.29 4.98
N VAL A 117 1.40 -2.06 5.12
CA VAL A 117 1.29 -1.26 6.36
C VAL A 117 0.37 -0.08 6.10
N HIS A 118 -0.70 -0.01 6.86
CA HIS A 118 -1.53 1.18 6.93
C HIS A 118 -0.95 2.15 7.96
N TYR A 119 -0.13 3.12 7.50
CA TYR A 119 0.45 4.17 8.35
C TYR A 119 -0.62 5.15 8.86
N GLY A 120 -1.74 5.24 8.15
CA GLY A 120 -2.98 5.80 8.68
C GLY A 120 -4.16 4.90 8.33
N MET A 121 -5.17 4.91 9.20
CA MET A 121 -6.36 4.08 9.03
C MET A 121 -7.13 4.49 7.77
N PRO A 122 -7.52 3.54 6.91
CA PRO A 122 -8.41 3.81 5.79
C PRO A 122 -9.75 4.41 6.25
N ARG A 123 -10.46 5.06 5.34
CA ARG A 123 -11.74 5.73 5.64
C ARG A 123 -12.83 4.74 6.05
N ASP A 124 -12.77 3.54 5.48
CA ASP A 124 -13.79 2.50 5.63
C ASP A 124 -13.16 1.10 5.45
N MET A 125 -13.95 0.08 5.76
CA MET A 125 -13.53 -1.32 5.71
C MET A 125 -13.33 -1.83 4.28
N GLU A 126 -14.06 -1.29 3.31
CA GLU A 126 -13.92 -1.67 1.89
C GLU A 126 -12.55 -1.24 1.37
N SER A 127 -12.16 0.02 1.64
CA SER A 127 -10.83 0.53 1.31
C SER A 127 -9.74 -0.30 1.97
N TYR A 128 -9.87 -0.61 3.26
CA TYR A 128 -8.92 -1.45 3.97
C TYR A 128 -8.76 -2.84 3.35
N TYR A 129 -9.89 -3.49 3.03
CA TYR A 129 -9.88 -4.82 2.45
C TYR A 129 -9.26 -4.82 1.04
N GLN A 130 -9.55 -3.82 0.23
CA GLN A 130 -8.96 -3.67 -1.10
C GLN A 130 -7.45 -3.37 -1.04
N GLU A 131 -7.04 -2.50 -0.12
CA GLU A 131 -5.63 -2.09 0.05
C GLU A 131 -4.76 -3.20 0.66
N ALA A 132 -5.33 -4.04 1.54
CA ALA A 132 -4.62 -5.15 2.17
C ALA A 132 -4.50 -6.41 1.29
N GLY A 133 -5.37 -6.56 0.28
CA GLY A 133 -5.56 -7.78 -0.52
C GLY A 133 -4.56 -7.98 -1.65
#